data_AF-A0A2N7N158-F1
#
_entry.id   AF-A0A2N7N158-F1
#
_cell.length_a   1.000
_cell.length_b   1.000
_cell.length_c   1.000
_cell.angle_alpha   90.00
_cell.angle_beta   90.00
_cell.angle_gamma   90.00
#
_symmetry.space_group_name_H-M   'P 1'
#
loop_
_entity.id
_entity.type
_entity.pdbx_description
1 polymer ?
#
loop_
_entity_poly.entity_id
_entity_poly.type
_entity_poly.pdbx_seq_one_letter_code
_entity_poly.pdbx_strand_id
1 'polypeptide(L)'
;MKSRIYSPLSSGLFLLLCLVYSSGFYLLVQSSIWLALALTVLLPVVFWPLTQPVENSGEIKRILCLETGFNVLCFLAVSKWVSIEHVDKGLAVFFVLQSAGFLLVQLKKRAYLSMFISMVLAAAIAYWVHSGMQTTLQGEGRIVLFGEPVPWQLKVIYGLWLAQLLLVEYRSVLPKLTLAICHIASFVIAIGAEDFFHARIATASHLLFLSLCFNLKSLDWGGSEFAISNRLSRFIQLPIVREPFSEFLLGVVAITYLGIFLM
;
A
#
# COMPACT_ATOMS: atom_id res chain seq x y z
N MET A 1 10.88 -18.81 27.90
CA MET A 1 12.00 -18.29 27.05
C MET A 1 11.80 -18.59 25.57
N LYS A 2 11.45 -19.83 25.17
CA LYS A 2 11.24 -20.22 23.77
C LYS A 2 10.24 -19.33 23.00
N SER A 3 9.07 -19.00 23.57
CA SER A 3 8.08 -18.10 22.90
C SER A 3 8.51 -16.63 22.81
N ARG A 4 9.40 -16.14 23.69
CA ARG A 4 9.82 -14.73 23.71
C ARG A 4 10.79 -14.36 22.57
N ILE A 5 11.49 -15.34 22.00
CA ILE A 5 12.49 -15.14 20.92
C ILE A 5 11.89 -15.54 19.55
N TYR A 6 11.00 -16.53 19.52
CA TYR A 6 10.44 -17.07 18.28
C TYR A 6 9.56 -16.07 17.51
N SER A 7 8.80 -15.23 18.23
CA SER A 7 7.87 -14.28 17.62
C SER A 7 8.58 -13.09 16.90
N PRO A 8 9.61 -12.44 17.49
CA PRO A 8 10.39 -11.43 16.78
C PRO A 8 11.18 -11.99 15.60
N LEU A 9 11.79 -13.18 15.77
CA LEU A 9 12.56 -13.83 14.71
C LEU A 9 11.68 -14.23 13.52
N SER A 10 10.52 -14.87 13.78
CA SER A 10 9.58 -15.23 12.70
C SER A 10 9.01 -14.00 11.98
N SER A 11 8.74 -12.91 12.70
CA SER A 11 8.34 -11.63 12.11
C SER A 11 9.45 -11.05 11.21
N GLY A 12 10.70 -11.07 11.68
CA GLY A 12 11.86 -10.61 10.91
C GLY A 12 12.13 -11.45 9.66
N LEU A 13 12.06 -12.78 9.78
CA LEU A 13 12.19 -13.71 8.66
C LEU A 13 11.07 -13.52 7.64
N PHE A 14 9.83 -13.34 8.09
CA PHE A 14 8.70 -13.09 7.21
C PHE A 14 8.86 -11.74 6.49
N LEU A 15 9.34 -10.70 7.17
CA LEU A 15 9.68 -9.42 6.55
C LEU A 15 10.75 -9.57 5.48
N LEU A 16 11.84 -10.29 5.78
CA LEU A 16 12.89 -10.56 4.80
C LEU A 16 12.34 -11.29 3.57
N LEU A 17 11.49 -12.31 3.77
CA LEU A 17 10.85 -13.04 2.69
C LEU A 17 9.95 -12.13 1.86
N CYS A 18 9.13 -11.28 2.49
CA CYS A 18 8.30 -10.30 1.79
C CYS A 18 9.15 -9.28 1.02
N LEU A 19 10.29 -8.85 1.55
CA LEU A 19 11.21 -7.93 0.86
C LEU A 19 11.83 -8.57 -0.38
N VAL A 20 12.39 -9.77 -0.23
CA VAL A 20 12.97 -10.54 -1.36
C VAL A 20 11.91 -10.80 -2.42
N TYR A 21 10.72 -11.24 -1.99
CA TYR A 21 9.60 -11.51 -2.89
C TYR A 21 9.17 -10.23 -3.63
N SER A 22 8.95 -9.13 -2.91
CA SER A 22 8.49 -7.87 -3.50
C SER A 22 9.53 -7.28 -4.45
N SER A 23 10.81 -7.38 -4.10
CA SER A 23 11.91 -6.95 -4.96
C SER A 23 11.96 -7.77 -6.25
N GLY A 24 11.94 -9.11 -6.16
CA GLY A 24 11.95 -10.00 -7.32
C GLY A 24 10.70 -9.82 -8.19
N PHE A 25 9.52 -9.76 -7.58
CA PHE A 25 8.25 -9.47 -8.26
C PHE A 25 8.33 -8.14 -9.01
N TYR A 26 8.84 -7.09 -8.35
CA TYR A 26 8.92 -5.77 -8.97
C TYR A 26 9.89 -5.72 -10.15
N LEU A 27 11.05 -6.38 -10.03
CA LEU A 27 12.00 -6.54 -11.14
C LEU A 27 11.37 -7.29 -12.32
N LEU A 28 10.56 -8.33 -12.07
CA LEU A 28 9.85 -9.03 -13.14
C LEU A 28 8.80 -8.15 -13.83
N VAL A 29 8.04 -7.36 -13.06
CA VAL A 29 7.08 -6.39 -13.60
C VAL A 29 7.78 -5.36 -14.48
N GLN A 30 8.94 -4.86 -14.07
CA GLN A 30 9.73 -3.95 -14.89
C GLN A 30 10.35 -4.64 -16.10
N SER A 31 10.77 -5.90 -16.03
CA SER A 31 11.48 -6.56 -17.13
C SER A 31 10.69 -6.71 -18.43
N SER A 32 9.36 -6.81 -18.36
CA SER A 32 8.51 -6.98 -19.53
C SER A 32 7.08 -6.54 -19.25
N ILE A 33 6.50 -5.80 -20.19
CA ILE A 33 5.10 -5.40 -20.13
C ILE A 33 4.14 -6.61 -20.11
N TRP A 34 4.50 -7.69 -20.80
CA TRP A 34 3.68 -8.91 -20.82
C TRP A 34 3.75 -9.64 -19.48
N LEU A 35 4.92 -9.61 -18.82
CA LEU A 35 5.06 -10.11 -17.46
C LEU A 35 4.30 -9.25 -16.46
N ALA A 36 4.36 -7.92 -16.59
CA ALA A 36 3.56 -7.00 -15.79
C ALA A 36 2.07 -7.35 -15.88
N LEU A 37 1.53 -7.49 -17.10
CA LEU A 37 0.13 -7.89 -17.32
C LEU A 37 -0.18 -9.27 -16.73
N ALA A 38 0.69 -10.25 -17.00
CA ALA A 38 0.49 -11.61 -16.50
C ALA A 38 0.47 -11.67 -14.98
N LEU A 39 1.38 -10.98 -14.31
CA LEU A 39 1.55 -11.04 -12.85
C LEU A 39 0.56 -10.17 -12.08
N THR A 40 0.17 -9.01 -12.64
CA THR A 40 -0.70 -8.04 -11.95
C THR A 40 -2.18 -8.17 -12.31
N VAL A 41 -2.51 -8.80 -13.44
CA VAL A 41 -3.89 -8.95 -13.92
C VAL A 41 -4.26 -10.42 -14.10
N LEU A 42 -3.53 -11.18 -14.93
CA LEU A 42 -3.93 -12.55 -15.27
C LEU A 42 -3.82 -13.49 -14.06
N LEU A 43 -2.74 -13.39 -13.29
CA LEU A 43 -2.51 -14.25 -12.13
C LEU A 43 -3.60 -14.06 -11.06
N PRO A 44 -3.96 -12.84 -10.63
CA PRO A 44 -5.10 -12.65 -9.73
C PRO A 44 -6.42 -13.22 -10.26
N VAL A 45 -6.67 -13.16 -11.56
CA VAL A 45 -7.88 -13.73 -12.19
C VAL A 45 -7.86 -15.25 -12.16
N VAL A 46 -6.76 -15.87 -12.59
CA VAL A 46 -6.60 -17.34 -12.65
C VAL A 46 -6.67 -17.95 -11.25
N PHE A 47 -6.05 -17.32 -10.27
CA PHE A 47 -6.00 -17.82 -8.90
C PHE A 47 -7.12 -17.26 -8.02
N TRP A 48 -8.06 -16.49 -8.57
CA TRP A 48 -9.23 -15.98 -7.83
C TRP A 48 -10.03 -17.07 -7.11
N PRO A 49 -10.23 -18.29 -7.66
CA PRO A 49 -10.92 -19.38 -6.96
C PRO A 49 -10.27 -19.80 -5.63
N LEU A 50 -8.99 -19.49 -5.41
CA LEU A 50 -8.29 -19.77 -4.16
C LEU A 50 -8.57 -18.72 -3.07
N THR A 51 -9.21 -17.60 -3.40
CA THR A 51 -9.48 -16.53 -2.43
C THR A 51 -10.45 -17.00 -1.35
N GLN A 52 -10.04 -16.86 -0.10
CA GLN A 52 -10.87 -17.24 1.03
C GLN A 52 -11.76 -16.09 1.50
N PRO A 53 -12.97 -16.37 2.01
CA PRO A 53 -13.80 -15.37 2.67
C PRO A 53 -13.16 -14.97 4.00
N VAL A 54 -12.38 -13.89 3.99
CA VAL A 54 -11.74 -13.33 5.19
C VAL A 54 -12.52 -12.14 5.75
N GLU A 55 -12.28 -11.80 7.01
CA GLU A 55 -12.81 -10.58 7.61
C GLU A 55 -12.36 -9.34 6.80
N ASN A 56 -13.30 -8.43 6.52
CA ASN A 56 -13.14 -7.28 5.62
C ASN A 56 -12.91 -7.63 4.14
N SER A 57 -13.30 -8.83 3.68
CA SER A 57 -13.14 -9.23 2.27
C SER A 57 -13.72 -8.22 1.28
N GLY A 58 -14.83 -7.56 1.60
CA GLY A 58 -15.43 -6.53 0.73
C GLY A 58 -14.49 -5.32 0.50
N GLU A 59 -13.87 -4.81 1.57
CA GLU A 59 -12.90 -3.72 1.48
C GLU A 59 -11.66 -4.14 0.67
N ILE A 60 -11.14 -5.34 0.94
CA ILE A 60 -9.96 -5.90 0.26
C ILE A 60 -10.24 -6.10 -1.23
N LYS A 61 -11.39 -6.68 -1.60
CA LYS A 61 -11.81 -6.88 -3.00
C LYS A 61 -11.98 -5.56 -3.74
N ARG A 62 -12.55 -4.54 -3.09
CA ARG A 62 -12.64 -3.19 -3.65
C ARG A 62 -11.26 -2.60 -3.94
N ILE A 63 -10.33 -2.71 -2.98
CA ILE A 63 -8.95 -2.23 -3.15
C ILE A 63 -8.27 -2.97 -4.30
N LEU A 64 -8.35 -4.30 -4.34
CA LEU A 64 -7.79 -5.10 -5.45
C LEU A 64 -8.36 -4.72 -6.80
N CYS A 65 -9.67 -4.47 -6.89
CA CYS A 65 -10.30 -4.04 -8.14
C CYS A 65 -9.72 -2.70 -8.63
N LEU A 66 -9.58 -1.72 -7.73
CA LEU A 66 -9.00 -0.42 -8.06
C LEU A 66 -7.53 -0.56 -8.47
N GLU A 67 -6.74 -1.30 -7.69
CA GLU A 67 -5.30 -1.48 -7.96
C GLU A 67 -5.05 -2.31 -9.23
N THR A 68 -5.91 -3.27 -9.54
CA THR A 68 -5.89 -3.98 -10.83
C THR A 68 -6.20 -3.02 -11.98
N GLY A 69 -7.20 -2.15 -11.82
CA GLY A 69 -7.51 -1.10 -12.79
C GLY A 69 -6.33 -0.16 -13.03
N PHE A 70 -5.61 0.23 -11.98
CA PHE A 70 -4.38 1.00 -12.08
C PHE A 70 -3.30 0.24 -12.88
N ASN A 71 -3.05 -1.03 -12.57
CA ASN A 71 -2.06 -1.83 -13.31
C ASN A 71 -2.44 -1.98 -14.79
N VAL A 72 -3.73 -2.09 -15.11
CA VAL A 72 -4.24 -2.08 -16.49
C VAL A 72 -3.97 -0.73 -17.17
N LEU A 73 -4.18 0.40 -16.49
CA LEU A 73 -3.85 1.72 -17.04
C LEU A 73 -2.35 1.85 -17.34
N CYS A 74 -1.48 1.38 -16.43
CA CYS A 74 -0.03 1.32 -16.68
C CYS A 74 0.31 0.45 -17.90
N PHE A 75 -0.33 -0.72 -18.05
CA PHE A 75 -0.18 -1.57 -19.23
C PHE A 75 -0.61 -0.86 -20.51
N LEU A 76 -1.77 -0.18 -20.52
CA LEU A 76 -2.25 0.57 -21.67
C LEU A 76 -1.31 1.71 -22.07
N ALA A 77 -0.68 2.35 -21.08
CA ALA A 77 0.34 3.38 -21.29
C ALA A 77 1.56 2.81 -22.02
N VAL A 78 2.16 1.75 -21.49
CA VAL A 78 3.42 1.19 -22.01
C VAL A 78 3.19 0.47 -23.35
N SER A 79 2.03 -0.17 -23.55
CA SER A 79 1.66 -0.82 -24.83
C SER A 79 1.32 0.16 -25.94
N LYS A 80 1.17 1.46 -25.61
CA LYS A 80 0.77 2.54 -26.52
C LYS A 80 -0.58 2.29 -27.20
N TRP A 81 -1.44 1.45 -26.61
CA TRP A 81 -2.80 1.19 -27.11
C TRP A 81 -3.73 2.39 -26.87
N VAL A 82 -3.42 3.20 -25.86
CA VAL A 82 -4.15 4.42 -25.49
C VAL A 82 -3.15 5.57 -25.42
N SER A 83 -3.57 6.78 -25.82
CA SER A 83 -2.68 7.94 -25.70
C SER A 83 -2.41 8.27 -24.23
N ILE A 84 -1.20 8.72 -23.94
CA ILE A 84 -0.75 8.98 -22.56
C ILE A 84 -1.65 10.00 -21.86
N GLU A 85 -2.18 10.99 -22.58
CA GLU A 85 -3.13 11.97 -22.03
C GLU A 85 -4.39 11.32 -21.44
N HIS A 86 -4.96 10.30 -22.10
CA HIS A 86 -6.13 9.58 -21.57
C HIS A 86 -5.75 8.68 -20.40
N VAL A 87 -4.55 8.09 -20.42
CA VAL A 87 -4.03 7.31 -19.30
C VAL A 87 -3.87 8.21 -18.07
N ASP A 88 -3.29 9.41 -18.20
CA ASP A 88 -3.10 10.35 -17.10
C ASP A 88 -4.42 10.78 -16.46
N LYS A 89 -5.46 11.04 -17.27
CA LYS A 89 -6.82 11.27 -16.77
C LYS A 89 -7.34 10.05 -15.99
N GLY A 90 -7.11 8.84 -16.51
CA GLY A 90 -7.47 7.59 -15.83
C GLY A 90 -6.74 7.40 -14.50
N LEU A 91 -5.44 7.70 -14.44
CA LEU A 91 -4.61 7.63 -13.24
C LEU A 91 -5.07 8.66 -12.19
N ALA A 92 -5.39 9.88 -12.61
CA ALA A 92 -5.96 10.90 -11.73
C ALA A 92 -7.30 10.44 -11.13
N VAL A 93 -8.20 9.88 -11.95
CA VAL A 93 -9.46 9.29 -11.48
C VAL A 93 -9.20 8.16 -10.50
N PHE A 94 -8.21 7.29 -10.75
CA PHE A 94 -7.83 6.24 -9.81
C PHE A 94 -7.44 6.83 -8.44
N PHE A 95 -6.58 7.85 -8.39
CA PHE A 95 -6.18 8.47 -7.12
C PHE A 95 -7.35 9.13 -6.38
N VAL A 96 -8.29 9.74 -7.11
CA VAL A 96 -9.53 10.29 -6.54
C VAL A 96 -10.39 9.17 -5.93
N LEU A 97 -10.65 8.09 -6.68
CA LEU A 97 -11.45 6.96 -6.22
C LEU A 97 -10.81 6.25 -5.03
N GLN A 98 -9.49 6.06 -5.06
CA GLN A 98 -8.73 5.44 -3.98
C GLN A 98 -8.84 6.29 -2.70
N SER A 99 -8.60 7.60 -2.82
CA SER A 99 -8.68 8.54 -1.69
C SER A 99 -10.08 8.62 -1.10
N ALA A 100 -11.10 8.79 -1.94
CA ALA A 100 -12.50 8.80 -1.53
C ALA A 100 -12.89 7.47 -0.85
N GLY A 101 -12.41 6.34 -1.39
CA GLY A 101 -12.63 5.01 -0.84
C GLY A 101 -12.11 4.85 0.59
N PHE A 102 -10.94 5.42 0.92
CA PHE A 102 -10.41 5.44 2.28
C PHE A 102 -11.20 6.39 3.20
N LEU A 103 -11.47 7.62 2.75
CA LEU A 103 -12.23 8.60 3.53
C LEU A 103 -13.62 8.08 3.90
N LEU A 104 -14.34 7.44 2.98
CA LEU A 104 -15.65 6.85 3.25
C LEU A 104 -15.57 5.71 4.28
N VAL A 105 -14.53 4.87 4.23
CA VAL A 105 -14.34 3.78 5.20
C VAL A 105 -14.03 4.35 6.59
N GLN A 106 -13.15 5.35 6.66
CA GLN A 106 -12.78 6.02 7.91
C GLN A 106 -13.95 6.77 8.53
N LEU A 107 -14.77 7.44 7.71
CA LEU A 107 -15.99 8.10 8.15
C LEU A 107 -16.98 7.10 8.75
N LYS A 108 -17.21 5.97 8.06
CA LYS A 108 -18.08 4.88 8.57
C LYS A 108 -17.56 4.31 9.89
N LYS A 109 -16.25 4.18 10.04
CA LYS A 109 -15.58 3.71 11.26
C LYS A 109 -15.45 4.80 12.34
N ARG A 110 -15.91 6.03 12.08
CA ARG A 110 -15.76 7.22 12.95
C ARG A 110 -14.29 7.50 13.34
N ALA A 111 -13.35 7.15 12.47
CA ALA A 111 -11.92 7.33 12.67
C ALA A 111 -11.45 8.72 12.19
N TYR A 112 -11.95 9.78 12.84
CA TYR A 112 -11.80 11.16 12.34
C TYR A 112 -10.34 11.64 12.22
N LEU A 113 -9.46 11.29 13.17
CA LEU A 113 -8.04 11.64 13.07
C LEU A 113 -7.39 10.98 11.85
N SER A 114 -7.69 9.71 11.59
CA SER A 114 -7.16 8.98 10.44
C SER A 114 -7.75 9.48 9.12
N MET A 115 -9.01 9.90 9.14
CA MET A 115 -9.65 10.62 8.03
C MET A 115 -8.89 11.91 7.72
N PHE A 116 -8.53 12.71 8.72
CA PHE A 116 -7.81 13.96 8.51
C PHE A 116 -6.40 13.73 7.95
N ILE A 117 -5.66 12.72 8.44
CA ILE A 117 -4.39 12.30 7.83
C ILE A 117 -4.59 11.90 6.36
N SER A 118 -5.67 11.19 6.04
CA SER A 118 -5.97 10.76 4.68
C SER A 118 -6.38 11.92 3.77
N MET A 119 -7.03 12.95 4.31
CA MET A 119 -7.32 14.18 3.56
C MET A 119 -6.03 14.93 3.21
N VAL A 120 -5.08 15.04 4.16
CA VAL A 120 -3.78 15.68 3.87
C VAL A 120 -3.01 14.87 2.82
N LEU A 121 -2.98 13.54 2.92
CA LEU A 121 -2.38 12.70 1.87
C LEU A 121 -3.05 12.89 0.52
N ALA A 122 -4.39 12.92 0.47
CA ALA A 122 -5.15 13.14 -0.77
C ALA A 122 -4.84 14.51 -1.38
N ALA A 123 -4.75 15.56 -0.56
CA ALA A 123 -4.37 16.90 -1.00
C ALA A 123 -2.93 16.93 -1.55
N ALA A 124 -1.99 16.27 -0.88
CA ALA A 124 -0.60 16.17 -1.33
C ALA A 124 -0.48 15.40 -2.66
N ILE A 125 -1.24 14.31 -2.83
CA ILE A 125 -1.33 13.58 -4.10
C ILE A 125 -1.94 14.48 -5.18
N ALA A 126 -3.06 15.16 -4.88
CA ALA A 126 -3.71 16.04 -5.84
C ALA A 126 -2.81 17.19 -6.30
N TYR A 127 -2.05 17.79 -5.38
CA TYR A 127 -1.03 18.78 -5.70
C TYR A 127 0.05 18.20 -6.63
N TRP A 128 0.62 17.04 -6.29
CA TRP A 128 1.61 16.37 -7.16
C TRP A 128 1.06 16.03 -8.56
N VAL A 129 -0.17 15.54 -8.65
CA VAL A 129 -0.83 15.25 -9.94
C VAL A 129 -1.06 16.54 -10.74
N HIS A 130 -1.43 17.63 -10.08
CA HIS A 130 -1.71 18.91 -10.75
C HIS A 130 -0.45 19.64 -11.22
N SER A 131 0.62 19.58 -10.42
CA SER A 131 1.92 20.17 -10.75
C SER A 131 2.75 19.29 -11.70
N GLY A 132 2.43 18.00 -11.77
CA GLY A 132 3.12 17.05 -12.62
C GLY A 132 2.94 17.32 -14.11
N MET A 133 3.85 16.75 -14.89
CA MET A 133 3.84 16.76 -16.34
C MET A 133 3.08 15.53 -16.88
N GLN A 134 3.18 15.30 -18.19
CA GLN A 134 2.65 14.07 -18.79
C GLN A 134 3.48 12.86 -18.35
N THR A 135 2.84 11.72 -18.11
CA THR A 135 3.55 10.46 -17.77
C THR A 135 4.64 10.12 -18.78
N THR A 136 5.84 9.78 -18.31
CA THR A 136 6.98 9.41 -19.17
C THR A 136 7.22 7.91 -19.16
N LEU A 137 7.42 7.35 -20.36
CA LEU A 137 7.73 5.93 -20.57
C LEU A 137 9.24 5.79 -20.76
N GLN A 138 9.92 5.10 -19.84
CA GLN A 138 11.39 4.97 -19.87
C GLN A 138 11.88 3.71 -20.61
N GLY A 139 11.00 3.03 -21.34
CA GLY A 139 11.26 1.71 -21.92
C GLY A 139 11.01 0.57 -20.92
N GLU A 140 10.91 -0.67 -21.42
CA GLU A 140 10.81 -1.92 -20.64
C GLU A 140 10.04 -1.76 -19.31
N GLY A 141 8.71 -1.66 -19.35
CA GLY A 141 7.84 -1.66 -18.16
C GLY A 141 8.01 -0.50 -17.17
N ARG A 142 9.01 0.37 -17.34
CA ARG A 142 9.31 1.50 -16.46
C ARG A 142 8.47 2.71 -16.86
N ILE A 143 7.76 3.25 -15.87
CA ILE A 143 6.81 4.34 -16.06
C ILE A 143 6.99 5.35 -14.93
N VAL A 144 7.21 6.62 -15.27
CA VAL A 144 7.20 7.70 -14.30
C VAL A 144 5.89 8.45 -14.46
N LEU A 145 4.97 8.17 -13.54
CA LEU A 145 3.64 8.75 -13.52
C LEU A 145 3.73 10.27 -13.39
N PHE A 146 2.98 10.98 -14.24
CA PHE A 146 2.97 12.44 -14.31
C PHE A 146 4.36 13.07 -14.50
N GLY A 147 5.28 12.33 -15.13
CA GLY A 147 6.57 12.82 -15.62
C GLY A 147 7.60 13.20 -14.56
N GLU A 148 7.21 13.28 -13.28
CA GLU A 148 8.08 13.68 -12.18
C GLU A 148 8.15 12.62 -11.07
N PRO A 149 9.34 12.38 -10.49
CA PRO A 149 9.47 11.55 -9.30
C PRO A 149 8.60 12.06 -8.16
N VAL A 150 8.02 11.14 -7.39
CA VAL A 150 7.24 11.50 -6.20
C VAL A 150 8.14 12.22 -5.18
N PRO A 151 7.79 13.44 -4.73
CA PRO A 151 8.61 14.21 -3.80
C PRO A 151 8.74 13.48 -2.46
N TRP A 152 9.88 13.66 -1.79
CA TRP A 152 10.17 12.95 -0.53
C TRP A 152 9.14 13.25 0.56
N GLN A 153 8.59 14.47 0.60
CA GLN A 153 7.53 14.89 1.52
C GLN A 153 6.29 14.00 1.35
N LEU A 154 5.88 13.73 0.09
CA LEU A 154 4.75 12.88 -0.20
C LEU A 154 5.02 11.42 0.19
N LYS A 155 6.26 10.92 -0.02
CA LYS A 155 6.67 9.58 0.47
C LYS A 155 6.57 9.48 2.00
N VAL A 156 6.97 10.52 2.73
CA VAL A 156 6.88 10.60 4.21
C VAL A 156 5.42 10.66 4.66
N ILE A 157 4.60 11.54 4.08
CA ILE A 157 3.16 11.64 4.40
C ILE A 157 2.48 10.30 4.16
N TYR A 158 2.77 9.63 3.04
CA TYR A 158 2.25 8.29 2.76
C TYR A 158 2.70 7.26 3.80
N GLY A 159 3.97 7.28 4.21
CA GLY A 159 4.49 6.37 5.24
C GLY A 159 3.81 6.55 6.60
N LEU A 160 3.57 7.79 7.02
CA LEU A 160 2.85 8.10 8.26
C LEU A 160 1.37 7.71 8.17
N TRP A 161 0.73 7.95 7.02
CA TRP A 161 -0.61 7.45 6.74
C TRP A 161 -0.66 5.92 6.81
N LEU A 162 0.32 5.22 6.25
CA LEU A 162 0.40 3.76 6.29
C LEU A 162 0.57 3.25 7.73
N ALA A 163 1.39 3.92 8.53
CA ALA A 163 1.54 3.61 9.95
C ALA A 163 0.22 3.78 10.71
N GLN A 164 -0.50 4.88 10.49
CA GLN A 164 -1.84 5.11 11.07
C GLN A 164 -2.81 3.99 10.69
N LEU A 165 -2.87 3.64 9.41
CA LEU A 165 -3.77 2.60 8.89
C LEU A 165 -3.47 1.24 9.53
N LEU A 166 -2.21 0.81 9.51
CA LEU A 166 -1.83 -0.53 9.97
C LEU A 166 -1.90 -0.69 11.48
N LEU A 167 -1.51 0.34 12.22
CA LEU A 167 -1.37 0.27 13.68
C LEU A 167 -2.66 0.65 14.39
N VAL A 168 -3.37 1.69 13.93
CA VAL A 168 -4.51 2.25 14.65
C VAL A 168 -5.85 1.77 14.09
N GLU A 169 -6.02 1.83 12.76
CA GLU A 169 -7.29 1.46 12.12
C GLU A 169 -7.46 -0.06 12.00
N TYR A 170 -6.41 -0.76 11.58
CA TYR A 170 -6.39 -2.22 11.46
C TYR A 170 -5.91 -2.93 12.73
N ARG A 171 -6.02 -2.26 13.88
CA ARG A 171 -5.67 -2.83 15.18
C ARG A 171 -6.44 -4.11 15.54
N SER A 172 -7.58 -4.38 14.90
CA SER A 172 -8.33 -5.63 15.07
C SER A 172 -7.63 -6.84 14.45
N VAL A 173 -6.73 -6.62 13.49
CA VAL A 173 -5.90 -7.67 12.87
C VAL A 173 -4.70 -8.01 13.77
N LEU A 174 -4.31 -7.11 14.67
CA LEU A 174 -3.32 -7.42 15.71
C LEU A 174 -3.88 -8.49 16.65
N PRO A 175 -3.04 -9.43 17.13
CA PRO A 175 -1.58 -9.34 17.19
C PRO A 175 -0.84 -9.90 15.96
N LYS A 176 -1.54 -10.40 14.93
CA LYS A 176 -0.92 -10.94 13.72
C LYS A 176 -0.31 -9.82 12.88
N LEU A 177 1.00 -9.89 12.64
CA LEU A 177 1.76 -8.85 11.96
C LEU A 177 1.92 -9.08 10.45
N THR A 178 1.50 -10.23 9.93
CA THR A 178 1.71 -10.62 8.52
C THR A 178 1.24 -9.55 7.54
N LEU A 179 0.02 -9.03 7.71
CA LEU A 179 -0.53 -7.98 6.85
C LEU A 179 0.30 -6.69 6.94
N ALA A 180 0.66 -6.28 8.16
CA ALA A 180 1.48 -5.09 8.37
C ALA A 180 2.87 -5.26 7.73
N ILE A 181 3.48 -6.43 7.89
CA ILE A 181 4.77 -6.78 7.30
C ILE A 181 4.70 -6.74 5.77
N CYS A 182 3.66 -7.31 5.15
CA CYS A 182 3.46 -7.23 3.70
C CYS A 182 3.42 -5.79 3.20
N HIS A 183 2.66 -4.92 3.86
CA HIS A 183 2.55 -3.51 3.48
C HIS A 183 3.85 -2.73 3.73
N ILE A 184 4.54 -2.99 4.84
CA ILE A 184 5.86 -2.38 5.13
C ILE A 184 6.88 -2.81 4.08
N ALA A 185 6.94 -4.10 3.72
CA ALA A 185 7.85 -4.59 2.69
C ALA A 185 7.60 -3.89 1.34
N SER A 186 6.34 -3.84 0.90
CA SER A 186 5.95 -3.13 -0.33
C SER A 186 6.32 -1.64 -0.28
N PHE A 187 6.13 -0.97 0.85
CA PHE A 187 6.50 0.44 1.03
C PHE A 187 8.02 0.66 0.98
N VAL A 188 8.81 -0.23 1.59
CA VAL A 188 10.29 -0.17 1.54
C VAL A 188 10.78 -0.30 0.10
N ILE A 189 10.24 -1.25 -0.68
CA ILE A 189 10.57 -1.37 -2.11
C ILE A 189 10.18 -0.10 -2.88
N ALA A 190 9.00 0.46 -2.60
CA ALA A 190 8.52 1.65 -3.27
C ALA A 190 9.36 2.91 -2.98
N ILE A 191 9.87 3.09 -1.75
CA ILE A 191 10.74 4.23 -1.42
C ILE A 191 11.99 4.24 -2.30
N GLY A 192 12.59 3.07 -2.49
CA GLY A 192 13.80 2.88 -3.30
C GLY A 192 13.57 2.90 -4.80
N ALA A 193 12.33 2.89 -5.26
CA ALA A 193 11.97 2.98 -6.67
C ALA A 193 11.86 4.45 -7.13
N GLU A 194 12.20 4.70 -8.40
CA GLU A 194 12.01 6.00 -9.04
C GLU A 194 10.51 6.32 -9.22
N ASP A 195 9.71 5.28 -9.47
CA ASP A 195 8.27 5.29 -9.70
C ASP A 195 7.48 4.78 -8.48
N PHE A 196 7.61 5.51 -7.38
CA PHE A 196 7.06 5.15 -6.06
C PHE A 196 5.63 4.58 -6.07
N PHE A 197 4.66 5.25 -6.69
CA PHE A 197 3.27 4.77 -6.66
C PHE A 197 3.05 3.51 -7.49
N HIS A 198 3.71 3.38 -8.64
CA HIS A 198 3.64 2.17 -9.45
C HIS A 198 4.23 0.97 -8.70
N ALA A 199 5.46 1.13 -8.18
CA ALA A 199 6.11 0.13 -7.34
C ALA A 199 5.26 -0.27 -6.13
N ARG A 200 4.71 0.73 -5.43
CA ARG A 200 3.87 0.52 -4.24
C ARG A 200 2.60 -0.25 -4.60
N ILE A 201 1.84 0.19 -5.60
CA ILE A 201 0.54 -0.40 -5.96
C ILE A 201 0.71 -1.80 -6.54
N ALA A 202 1.70 -2.01 -7.43
CA ALA A 202 1.96 -3.32 -8.01
C ALA A 202 2.33 -4.35 -6.92
N THR A 203 3.25 -4.01 -6.02
CA THR A 203 3.66 -4.92 -4.94
C THR A 203 2.59 -5.07 -3.85
N ALA A 204 1.84 -4.01 -3.51
CA ALA A 204 0.74 -4.08 -2.54
C ALA A 204 -0.35 -5.04 -2.99
N SER A 205 -0.85 -4.81 -4.21
CA SER A 205 -2.00 -5.51 -4.76
C SER A 205 -1.72 -6.99 -4.82
N HIS A 206 -0.52 -7.35 -5.26
CA HIS A 206 -0.11 -8.73 -5.36
C HIS A 206 0.05 -9.38 -3.98
N LEU A 207 0.71 -8.74 -3.00
CA LEU A 207 0.81 -9.28 -1.64
C LEU A 207 -0.56 -9.37 -0.94
N LEU A 208 -1.46 -8.44 -1.22
CA LEU A 208 -2.82 -8.42 -0.67
C LEU A 208 -3.68 -9.52 -1.31
N PHE A 209 -3.49 -9.81 -2.60
CA PHE A 209 -4.07 -10.96 -3.27
C PHE A 209 -3.57 -12.29 -2.67
N LEU A 210 -2.25 -12.44 -2.46
CA LEU A 210 -1.70 -13.60 -1.76
C LEU A 210 -2.25 -13.69 -0.32
N SER A 211 -2.45 -12.55 0.34
CA SER A 211 -3.10 -12.51 1.66
C SER A 211 -4.52 -13.08 1.66
N LEU A 212 -5.27 -12.96 0.56
CA LEU A 212 -6.58 -13.57 0.41
C LEU A 212 -6.50 -15.07 0.11
N CYS A 213 -5.55 -15.48 -0.73
CA CYS A 213 -5.39 -16.88 -1.12
C CYS A 213 -4.96 -17.75 0.07
N PHE A 214 -4.06 -17.24 0.90
CA PHE A 214 -3.48 -17.98 2.01
C PHE A 214 -4.05 -17.62 3.38
N ASN A 215 -4.97 -16.65 3.45
CA ASN A 215 -5.51 -16.13 4.71
C ASN A 215 -4.41 -15.77 5.72
N LEU A 216 -3.45 -14.95 5.28
CA LEU A 216 -2.27 -14.58 6.08
C LEU A 216 -2.63 -13.90 7.41
N LYS A 217 -3.83 -13.32 7.51
CA LYS A 217 -4.35 -12.66 8.72
C LYS A 217 -4.76 -13.65 9.81
N SER A 218 -5.01 -14.91 9.45
CA SER A 218 -5.39 -15.93 10.43
C SER A 218 -4.27 -16.16 11.44
N LEU A 219 -4.64 -16.27 12.72
CA LEU A 219 -3.71 -16.63 13.78
C LEU A 219 -3.10 -18.01 13.55
N ASP A 220 -3.86 -18.93 12.95
CA ASP A 220 -3.44 -20.31 12.69
C ASP A 220 -2.47 -20.42 11.50
N TRP A 221 -2.42 -19.40 10.63
CA TRP A 221 -1.56 -19.44 9.45
C TRP A 221 -0.08 -19.35 9.82
N GLY A 222 0.71 -20.35 9.39
CA GLY A 222 2.14 -20.46 9.72
C GLY A 222 2.42 -20.92 11.16
N GLY A 223 1.38 -21.28 11.92
CA GLY A 223 1.46 -21.69 13.32
C GLY A 223 1.12 -20.56 14.31
N SER A 224 0.70 -20.96 15.51
CA SER A 224 0.09 -20.09 16.55
C SER A 224 0.99 -18.98 17.11
N GLU A 225 2.29 -19.00 16.83
CA GLU A 225 3.28 -18.01 17.29
C GLU A 225 3.97 -17.29 16.12
N PHE A 226 3.60 -17.63 14.88
CA PHE A 226 4.25 -17.10 13.69
C PHE A 226 3.85 -15.65 13.42
N ALA A 227 4.84 -14.76 13.35
CA ALA A 227 4.66 -13.35 13.05
C ALA A 227 3.58 -12.67 13.91
N ILE A 228 3.58 -12.96 15.21
CA ILE A 228 2.64 -12.41 16.20
C ILE A 228 3.39 -11.48 17.15
N SER A 229 2.79 -10.36 17.54
CA SER A 229 3.33 -9.51 18.62
C SER A 229 2.25 -9.05 19.59
N ASN A 230 2.06 -9.85 20.65
CA ASN A 230 1.15 -9.53 21.75
C ASN A 230 1.58 -8.30 22.57
N ARG A 231 2.87 -7.95 22.55
CA ARG A 231 3.36 -6.72 23.21
C ARG A 231 2.93 -5.50 22.42
N LEU A 232 3.18 -5.50 21.11
CA LEU A 232 2.80 -4.40 20.23
C LEU A 232 1.28 -4.22 20.22
N SER A 233 0.53 -5.31 20.07
CA SER A 233 -0.93 -5.30 20.09
C SER A 233 -1.49 -4.66 21.36
N ARG A 234 -1.03 -5.11 22.54
CA ARG A 234 -1.50 -4.56 23.82
C ARG A 234 -1.11 -3.10 23.96
N PHE A 235 0.11 -2.73 23.58
CA PHE A 235 0.59 -1.35 23.68
C PHE A 235 -0.25 -0.40 22.84
N ILE A 236 -0.51 -0.72 21.58
CA ILE A 236 -1.25 0.14 20.65
C ILE A 236 -2.75 0.20 20.96
N GLN A 237 -3.32 -0.85 21.57
CA GLN A 237 -4.72 -0.86 21.97
C GLN A 237 -5.02 0.07 23.16
N LEU A 238 -4.01 0.48 23.94
CA LEU A 238 -4.19 1.42 25.04
C LEU A 238 -4.58 2.81 24.51
N PRO A 239 -5.71 3.41 24.95
CA PRO A 239 -6.13 4.74 24.49
C PRO A 239 -5.06 5.82 24.70
N ILE A 240 -4.38 5.79 25.85
CA ILE A 240 -3.28 6.69 26.22
C ILE A 240 -2.07 6.60 25.28
N VAL A 241 -1.94 5.52 24.50
CA VAL A 241 -0.91 5.39 23.47
C VAL A 241 -1.49 5.77 22.11
N ARG A 242 -2.65 5.22 21.78
CA ARG A 242 -3.28 5.32 20.47
C ARG A 242 -3.62 6.74 20.05
N GLU A 243 -4.22 7.51 20.95
CA GLU A 243 -4.68 8.88 20.67
C GLU A 243 -3.48 9.83 20.49
N PRO A 244 -2.53 9.91 21.44
CA PRO A 244 -1.32 10.70 21.24
C PRO A 244 -0.49 10.27 20.03
N PHE A 245 -0.44 8.97 19.72
CA PHE A 245 0.23 8.50 18.51
C PHE A 245 -0.44 9.02 17.24
N SER A 246 -1.77 8.99 17.16
CA SER A 246 -2.50 9.51 16.00
C SER A 246 -2.35 11.03 15.87
N GLU A 247 -2.38 11.77 16.98
CA GLU A 247 -2.15 13.22 17.02
C GLU A 247 -0.73 13.58 16.61
N PHE A 248 0.26 12.83 17.10
CA PHE A 248 1.66 12.99 16.69
C PHE A 248 1.83 12.78 15.18
N LEU A 249 1.29 11.67 14.65
CA LEU A 249 1.35 11.39 13.22
C LEU A 249 0.70 12.52 12.41
N LEU A 250 -0.44 13.03 12.87
CA LEU A 250 -1.09 14.15 12.22
C LEU A 250 -0.24 15.43 12.25
N GLY A 251 0.33 15.77 13.41
CA GLY A 251 1.20 16.93 13.53
C GLY A 251 2.37 16.88 12.55
N VAL A 252 3.04 15.73 12.45
CA VAL A 252 4.15 15.53 11.50
C VAL A 252 3.66 15.59 10.05
N VAL A 253 2.53 14.98 9.72
CA VAL A 253 1.93 15.02 8.37
C VAL A 253 1.59 16.46 7.97
N ALA A 254 0.98 17.25 8.87
CA ALA A 254 0.62 18.64 8.61
C ALA A 254 1.86 19.51 8.39
N ILE A 255 2.88 19.38 9.24
CA ILE A 255 4.15 20.11 9.10
C ILE A 255 4.85 19.74 7.79
N THR A 256 4.92 18.44 7.47
CA THR A 256 5.55 17.95 6.23
C THR A 256 4.81 18.48 5.00
N TYR A 257 3.47 18.53 5.05
CA TYR A 257 2.65 19.09 3.98
C TYR A 257 2.86 20.59 3.80
N LEU A 258 2.92 21.37 4.89
CA LEU A 258 3.22 22.80 4.81
C LEU A 258 4.61 23.05 4.21
N GLY A 259 5.58 22.18 4.49
CA GLY A 259 6.90 22.20 3.90
C GLY A 259 6.93 22.04 2.37
N ILE A 260 5.85 21.55 1.74
CA ILE A 260 5.74 21.47 0.27
C ILE A 260 5.64 22.89 -0.33
N PHE A 261 5.01 23.84 0.35
CA PHE A 261 4.77 25.20 -0.15
C PHE A 261 5.85 26.21 0.25
N LEU A 262 6.78 25.82 1.14
CA LEU A 262 7.83 26.68 1.66
C LEU A 262 9.18 26.49 0.94
N MET A 263 9.24 25.60 -0.06
CA MET A 263 10.39 25.37 -0.94
C MET A 263 10.13 25.95 -2.32
#